data_AF-A0A7C8ZX46-F1
#
_entry.id   AF-A0A7C8ZX46-F1
#
_cell.length_a   1.000
_cell.length_b   1.000
_cell.length_c   1.000
_cell.angle_alpha   90.00
_cell.angle_beta   90.00
_cell.angle_gamma   90.00
#
_symmetry.space_group_name_H-M   'P 1'
#
loop_
_entity.id
_entity.type
_entity.pdbx_description
1 polymer ?
#
loop_
_entity_poly.entity_id
_entity_poly.type
_entity_poly.pdbx_seq_one_letter_code
_entity_poly.pdbx_strand_id
1 'polypeptide(L)'
;GISDIITVPGLVNVDFADVRAIMADAGSSLMGIGTATGKTRARDAALNAIQSPLLDIGIQRATGIVWNITGGTDLTLFEVNAAAEVIYDLVDPSANLIFGAVIDPSLSGQVSITLIATGFKREEDGESRPQASQLAQGDGSFGASRRPSFSEGSSVEIPEFLRKKGRSRYPRA
;
A
#
# COMPACT_ATOMS: atom_id res chain seq x y z
N GLY A 1 -17.60 -0.02 -3.98
CA GLY A 1 -16.20 -0.24 -3.54
C GLY A 1 -15.76 -1.66 -3.88
N ILE A 2 -14.63 -2.15 -3.32
CA ILE A 2 -14.19 -3.55 -3.61
C ILE A 2 -15.15 -4.61 -3.09
N SER A 3 -15.93 -4.33 -2.04
CA SER A 3 -16.94 -5.27 -1.55
C SER A 3 -18.00 -5.58 -2.62
N ASP A 4 -18.23 -4.65 -3.55
CA ASP A 4 -19.23 -4.78 -4.60
C ASP A 4 -18.90 -5.93 -5.55
N ILE A 5 -17.61 -6.30 -5.69
CA ILE A 5 -17.16 -7.43 -6.50
C ILE A 5 -17.64 -8.80 -5.96
N ILE A 6 -17.95 -8.84 -4.66
CA ILE A 6 -18.42 -10.02 -3.93
C ILE A 6 -19.93 -9.95 -3.72
N THR A 7 -20.46 -8.77 -3.38
CA THR A 7 -21.85 -8.63 -2.92
C THR A 7 -22.84 -8.30 -4.04
N VAL A 8 -22.38 -7.72 -5.15
CA VAL A 8 -23.24 -7.30 -6.25
C VAL A 8 -23.01 -8.26 -7.43
N PRO A 9 -24.05 -8.93 -7.93
CA PRO A 9 -23.95 -9.74 -9.14
C PRO A 9 -23.45 -8.89 -10.31
N GLY A 10 -22.28 -9.26 -10.82
CA GLY A 10 -21.62 -8.59 -11.94
C GLY A 10 -21.71 -9.34 -13.27
N LEU A 11 -21.24 -8.70 -14.34
CA LEU A 11 -20.87 -9.37 -15.58
C LEU A 11 -19.77 -10.41 -15.35
N VAL A 12 -18.83 -10.10 -14.46
CA VAL A 12 -17.76 -10.99 -14.02
C VAL A 12 -17.76 -10.97 -12.50
N ASN A 13 -18.15 -12.08 -11.92
CA ASN A 13 -18.20 -12.25 -10.47
C ASN A 13 -16.91 -12.89 -9.99
N VAL A 14 -16.42 -12.43 -8.85
CA VAL A 14 -15.30 -13.03 -8.14
C VAL A 14 -15.84 -13.65 -6.86
N ASP A 15 -15.25 -14.75 -6.40
CA ASP A 15 -15.63 -15.33 -5.12
C ASP A 15 -14.86 -14.69 -3.94
N PHE A 16 -15.34 -14.93 -2.73
CA PHE A 16 -14.70 -14.40 -1.53
C PHE A 16 -13.34 -15.07 -1.25
N ALA A 17 -13.13 -16.29 -1.70
CA ALA A 17 -11.89 -17.03 -1.45
C ALA A 17 -10.72 -16.41 -2.23
N ASP A 18 -10.94 -16.02 -3.48
CA ASP A 18 -9.97 -15.37 -4.36
C ASP A 18 -9.55 -14.01 -3.77
N VAL A 19 -10.53 -13.16 -3.43
CA VAL A 19 -10.25 -11.84 -2.83
C VAL A 19 -9.53 -12.01 -1.49
N ARG A 20 -9.97 -12.96 -0.65
CA ARG A 20 -9.31 -13.25 0.63
C ARG A 20 -7.89 -13.75 0.43
N ALA A 21 -7.62 -14.58 -0.58
CA ALA A 21 -6.29 -15.11 -0.84
C ALA A 21 -5.28 -13.99 -1.15
N ILE A 22 -5.70 -12.94 -1.87
CA ILE A 22 -4.85 -11.78 -2.12
C ILE A 22 -4.75 -10.87 -0.88
N MET A 23 -5.86 -10.65 -0.17
CA MET A 23 -5.91 -9.65 0.90
C MET A 23 -5.46 -10.14 2.28
N ALA A 24 -5.46 -11.44 2.57
CA ALA A 24 -5.22 -11.97 3.91
C ALA A 24 -3.79 -11.76 4.43
N ASP A 25 -2.78 -11.93 3.57
CA ASP A 25 -1.35 -11.82 3.92
C ASP A 25 -0.67 -10.63 3.20
N ALA A 26 -1.48 -9.72 2.68
CA ALA A 26 -1.09 -8.58 1.87
C ALA A 26 -0.15 -7.57 2.58
N GLY A 27 -0.23 -7.48 3.91
CA GLY A 27 0.46 -6.45 4.68
C GLY A 27 -0.01 -5.04 4.28
N SER A 28 0.87 -4.27 3.64
CA SER A 28 0.54 -2.93 3.14
C SER A 28 -0.31 -3.02 1.87
N SER A 29 -1.28 -2.11 1.74
CA SER A 29 -2.13 -1.98 0.57
C SER A 29 -2.27 -0.54 0.11
N LEU A 30 -2.37 -0.34 -1.19
CA LEU A 30 -2.63 0.94 -1.83
C LEU A 30 -3.89 0.84 -2.66
N MET A 31 -4.63 1.94 -2.77
CA MET A 31 -5.92 1.97 -3.48
C MET A 31 -5.91 3.08 -4.52
N GLY A 32 -6.15 2.75 -5.78
CA GLY A 32 -6.35 3.72 -6.85
C GLY A 32 -7.82 3.76 -7.27
N ILE A 33 -8.33 4.94 -7.59
CA ILE A 33 -9.67 5.10 -8.16
C ILE A 33 -9.55 5.98 -9.39
N GLY A 34 -10.17 5.57 -10.49
CA GLY A 34 -10.20 6.31 -11.74
C GLY A 34 -11.57 6.26 -12.36
N THR A 35 -12.04 7.39 -12.86
CA THR A 35 -13.31 7.50 -13.58
C THR A 35 -13.07 8.11 -14.94
N ALA A 36 -13.83 7.70 -15.95
CA ALA A 36 -13.82 8.33 -17.25
C ALA A 36 -15.14 8.11 -18.01
N THR A 37 -15.30 8.87 -19.10
CA THR A 37 -16.49 8.89 -19.96
C THR A 37 -16.08 8.93 -21.43
N GLY A 38 -16.98 8.57 -22.34
CA GLY A 38 -16.72 8.58 -23.78
C GLY A 38 -16.25 7.23 -24.34
N LYS A 39 -15.70 7.24 -25.56
CA LYS A 39 -15.43 6.02 -26.34
C LYS A 39 -14.28 5.16 -25.81
N THR A 40 -13.32 5.77 -25.13
CA THR A 40 -12.14 5.12 -24.52
C THR A 40 -12.22 5.07 -23.00
N ARG A 41 -13.42 5.27 -22.43
CA ARG A 41 -13.65 5.43 -20.99
C ARG A 41 -13.05 4.33 -20.12
N ALA A 42 -13.10 3.06 -20.52
CA ALA A 42 -12.55 1.99 -19.69
C ALA A 42 -11.01 2.05 -19.62
N ARG A 43 -10.36 2.31 -20.76
CA ARG A 43 -8.91 2.49 -20.85
C ARG A 43 -8.46 3.72 -20.05
N ASP A 44 -9.17 4.83 -20.23
CA ASP A 44 -8.83 6.10 -19.57
C ASP A 44 -9.09 6.03 -18.05
N ALA A 45 -10.16 5.35 -17.63
CA ALA A 45 -10.42 5.09 -16.22
C ALA A 45 -9.32 4.24 -15.58
N ALA A 46 -8.80 3.24 -16.29
CA ALA A 46 -7.71 2.40 -15.80
C ALA A 46 -6.42 3.22 -15.62
N LEU A 47 -6.07 4.05 -16.60
CA LEU A 47 -4.93 4.97 -16.50
C LEU A 47 -5.08 5.93 -15.32
N ASN A 48 -6.26 6.55 -15.17
CA ASN A 48 -6.56 7.44 -14.06
C ASN A 48 -6.46 6.73 -12.70
N ALA A 49 -6.90 5.47 -12.62
CA ALA A 49 -6.83 4.68 -11.40
C ALA A 49 -5.37 4.43 -11.00
N ILE A 50 -4.51 4.07 -11.96
CA ILE A 50 -3.09 3.79 -11.72
C ILE A 50 -2.31 5.06 -11.36
N GLN A 51 -2.64 6.19 -12.00
CA GLN A 51 -2.02 7.49 -11.74
C GLN A 51 -2.57 8.18 -10.48
N SER A 52 -3.46 7.52 -9.73
CA SER A 52 -4.01 8.08 -8.51
C SER A 52 -2.89 8.36 -7.49
N PRO A 53 -2.86 9.54 -6.84
CA PRO A 53 -1.86 9.88 -5.81
C PRO A 53 -1.79 8.89 -4.64
N LEU A 54 -2.82 8.06 -4.49
CA LEU A 54 -2.91 7.00 -3.48
C LEU A 54 -2.09 5.75 -3.82
N LEU A 55 -1.46 5.67 -5.01
CA LEU A 55 -0.61 4.57 -5.50
C LEU A 55 0.88 4.96 -5.62
N ASP A 56 1.32 5.99 -4.87
CA ASP A 56 2.62 6.66 -4.99
C ASP A 56 3.86 5.73 -4.86
N ILE A 57 3.71 4.53 -4.29
CA ILE A 57 4.81 3.56 -4.07
C ILE A 57 5.00 2.53 -5.21
N GLY A 58 4.29 2.70 -6.32
CA GLY A 58 4.47 1.96 -7.57
C GLY A 58 3.77 0.60 -7.59
N ILE A 59 2.72 0.51 -8.41
CA ILE A 59 1.94 -0.72 -8.67
C ILE A 59 2.81 -1.88 -9.20
N GLN A 60 3.97 -1.58 -9.78
CA GLN A 60 4.91 -2.55 -10.35
C GLN A 60 5.45 -3.56 -9.33
N ARG A 61 5.43 -3.23 -8.02
CA ARG A 61 5.97 -4.10 -6.96
C ARG A 61 4.91 -4.87 -6.19
N ALA A 62 3.63 -4.68 -6.54
CA ALA A 62 2.55 -5.39 -5.86
C ALA A 62 2.53 -6.85 -6.30
N THR A 63 2.50 -7.78 -5.35
CA THR A 63 2.40 -9.23 -5.64
C THR A 63 0.96 -9.68 -5.83
N GLY A 64 0.00 -8.86 -5.40
CA GLY A 64 -1.42 -9.15 -5.51
C GLY A 64 -2.21 -7.89 -5.81
N ILE A 65 -3.09 -7.95 -6.81
CA ILE A 65 -3.90 -6.82 -7.25
C ILE A 65 -5.34 -7.29 -7.42
N VAL A 66 -6.25 -6.57 -6.76
CA VAL A 66 -7.70 -6.74 -6.93
C VAL A 66 -8.25 -5.46 -7.52
N TRP A 67 -8.97 -5.55 -8.64
CA TRP A 67 -9.63 -4.38 -9.19
C TRP A 67 -11.06 -4.69 -9.61
N ASN A 68 -11.88 -3.66 -9.61
CA ASN A 68 -13.27 -3.72 -10.00
C ASN A 68 -13.56 -2.63 -11.01
N ILE A 69 -14.28 -2.97 -12.08
CA ILE A 69 -14.83 -2.03 -13.04
C ILE A 69 -16.34 -1.95 -12.86
N THR A 70 -16.85 -0.76 -12.60
CA THR A 70 -18.28 -0.48 -12.54
C THR A 70 -18.67 0.42 -13.70
N GLY A 71 -19.69 0.04 -14.45
CA GLY A 71 -20.24 0.86 -15.54
C GLY A 71 -21.74 0.69 -15.68
N GLY A 72 -22.34 1.50 -16.55
CA GLY A 72 -23.75 1.38 -16.92
C GLY A 72 -24.10 0.07 -17.60
N THR A 73 -25.38 -0.09 -17.95
CA THR A 73 -25.87 -1.23 -18.77
C THR A 73 -25.26 -1.26 -20.18
N ASP A 74 -24.54 -0.21 -20.56
CA ASP A 74 -23.78 -0.06 -21.78
C ASP A 74 -22.32 -0.56 -21.65
N LEU A 75 -21.89 -1.06 -20.49
CA LEU A 75 -20.56 -1.63 -20.30
C LEU A 75 -20.42 -2.95 -21.07
N THR A 76 -19.41 -3.02 -21.94
CA THR A 76 -19.15 -4.20 -22.77
C THR A 76 -17.91 -4.98 -22.32
N LEU A 77 -17.85 -6.27 -22.65
CA LEU A 77 -16.65 -7.09 -22.40
C LEU A 77 -15.40 -6.57 -23.13
N PHE A 78 -15.57 -5.91 -24.29
CA PHE A 78 -14.47 -5.28 -25.02
C PHE A 78 -13.83 -4.16 -24.19
N GLU A 79 -14.64 -3.32 -23.56
CA GLU A 79 -14.18 -2.26 -22.68
C GLU A 79 -13.48 -2.80 -21.43
N VAL A 80 -14.04 -3.85 -20.82
CA VAL A 80 -13.42 -4.55 -19.69
C VAL A 80 -12.04 -5.11 -20.07
N ASN A 81 -11.92 -5.75 -21.24
CA ASN A 81 -10.65 -6.27 -21.74
C ASN A 81 -9.63 -5.15 -21.99
N ALA A 82 -10.05 -4.02 -22.59
CA ALA A 82 -9.17 -2.88 -22.84
C ALA A 82 -8.64 -2.25 -21.53
N ALA A 83 -9.45 -2.20 -20.47
CA ALA A 83 -8.99 -1.79 -19.15
C ALA A 83 -8.01 -2.80 -18.53
N ALA A 84 -8.30 -4.11 -18.68
CA ALA A 84 -7.45 -5.17 -18.19
C ALA A 84 -6.06 -5.12 -18.82
N GLU A 85 -5.96 -4.98 -20.15
CA GLU A 85 -4.69 -4.87 -20.87
C GLU A 85 -3.80 -3.76 -20.31
N VAL A 86 -4.35 -2.57 -20.07
CA VAL A 86 -3.60 -1.45 -19.48
C VAL A 86 -3.04 -1.79 -18.10
N ILE A 87 -3.85 -2.45 -17.27
CA ILE A 87 -3.41 -2.81 -15.92
C ILE A 87 -2.34 -3.91 -16.01
N TYR A 88 -2.54 -4.94 -16.83
CA TYR A 88 -1.58 -6.04 -17.04
C TYR A 88 -0.22 -5.56 -17.55
N ASP A 89 -0.18 -4.55 -18.43
CA ASP A 89 1.07 -4.00 -18.97
C ASP A 89 1.92 -3.25 -17.93
N LEU A 90 1.30 -2.79 -16.84
CA LEU A 90 1.94 -1.92 -15.84
C LEU A 90 2.29 -2.63 -14.52
N VAL A 91 1.86 -3.88 -14.37
CA VAL A 91 2.04 -4.69 -13.15
C VAL A 91 3.12 -5.75 -13.38
N ASP A 92 3.62 -6.35 -12.29
CA ASP A 92 4.55 -7.46 -12.41
C ASP A 92 3.86 -8.68 -13.05
N PRO A 93 4.45 -9.35 -14.06
CA PRO A 93 3.87 -10.54 -14.68
C PRO A 93 3.65 -11.73 -13.73
N SER A 94 4.34 -11.75 -12.58
CA SER A 94 4.18 -12.76 -11.52
C SER A 94 3.14 -12.36 -10.46
N ALA A 95 2.58 -11.14 -10.54
CA ALA A 95 1.54 -10.71 -9.63
C ALA A 95 0.24 -11.48 -9.87
N ASN A 96 -0.45 -11.84 -8.79
CA ASN A 96 -1.78 -12.41 -8.88
C ASN A 96 -2.79 -11.28 -9.12
N LEU A 97 -3.51 -11.34 -10.25
CA LEU A 97 -4.53 -10.36 -10.61
C LEU A 97 -5.93 -10.95 -10.53
N ILE A 98 -6.79 -10.28 -9.78
CA ILE A 98 -8.22 -10.57 -9.70
C ILE A 98 -8.99 -9.36 -10.20
N PHE A 99 -9.95 -9.60 -11.08
CA PHE A 99 -10.82 -8.56 -11.59
C PHE A 99 -12.29 -8.97 -11.55
N GLY A 100 -13.16 -7.99 -11.40
CA GLY A 100 -14.59 -8.18 -11.51
C GLY A 100 -15.24 -6.97 -12.14
N ALA A 101 -16.43 -7.21 -12.70
CA ALA A 101 -17.14 -6.23 -13.50
C ALA A 101 -18.58 -6.14 -13.02
N VAL A 102 -18.98 -4.99 -12.49
CA VAL A 102 -20.30 -4.74 -11.92
C VAL A 102 -21.09 -3.80 -12.84
N ILE A 103 -22.37 -4.09 -13.03
CA ILE A 103 -23.29 -3.21 -13.75
C ILE A 103 -24.05 -2.35 -12.73
N ASP A 104 -23.86 -1.05 -12.83
CA ASP A 104 -24.64 -0.05 -12.10
C ASP A 104 -25.38 0.85 -13.10
N PRO A 105 -26.71 0.71 -13.25
CA PRO A 105 -27.50 1.54 -14.16
C PRO A 105 -27.38 3.05 -13.94
N SER A 106 -26.94 3.50 -12.75
CA SER A 106 -26.73 4.92 -12.45
C SER A 106 -25.50 5.51 -13.14
N LEU A 107 -24.56 4.67 -13.60
CA LEU A 107 -23.31 5.07 -14.25
C LEU A 107 -23.40 5.04 -15.80
N SER A 108 -24.59 5.26 -16.37
CA SER A 108 -24.77 5.29 -17.83
C SER A 108 -23.80 6.26 -18.51
N GLY A 109 -23.01 5.78 -19.47
CA GLY A 109 -22.01 6.60 -20.17
C GLY A 109 -20.70 6.85 -19.40
N GLN A 110 -20.58 6.35 -18.16
CA GLN A 110 -19.40 6.48 -17.30
C GLN A 110 -18.86 5.11 -16.88
N VAL A 111 -17.55 5.04 -16.69
CA VAL A 111 -16.89 3.88 -16.08
C VAL A 111 -16.08 4.35 -14.88
N SER A 112 -16.16 3.59 -13.79
CA SER A 112 -15.38 3.75 -12.58
C SER A 112 -14.56 2.50 -12.34
N ILE A 113 -13.26 2.64 -12.19
CA ILE A 113 -12.34 1.57 -11.84
C ILE A 113 -11.79 1.84 -10.45
N THR A 114 -11.88 0.83 -9.59
CA THR A 114 -11.25 0.81 -8.27
C THR A 114 -10.21 -0.30 -8.26
N LEU A 115 -8.99 0.03 -7.90
CA LEU A 115 -7.87 -0.90 -7.84
C LEU A 115 -7.31 -0.92 -6.43
N ILE A 116 -7.00 -2.10 -5.90
CA ILE A 116 -6.27 -2.31 -4.67
C ILE A 116 -5.04 -3.14 -4.99
N ALA A 117 -3.88 -2.56 -4.75
CA ALA A 117 -2.59 -3.22 -4.86
C ALA A 117 -2.13 -3.63 -3.46
N THR A 118 -1.56 -4.81 -3.34
CA THR A 118 -1.18 -5.45 -2.07
C THR A 118 0.13 -6.21 -2.20
N GLY A 119 0.72 -6.59 -1.06
CA GLY A 119 1.93 -7.40 -1.05
C GLY A 119 3.18 -6.60 -1.39
N PHE A 120 3.19 -5.31 -1.06
CA PHE A 120 4.41 -4.51 -1.16
C PHE A 120 5.44 -5.08 -0.20
N LYS A 121 6.52 -5.67 -0.76
CA LYS A 121 7.63 -6.18 0.03
C LYS A 121 8.23 -5.00 0.80
N ARG A 122 8.10 -5.03 2.14
CA ARG A 122 8.82 -4.12 3.01
C ARG A 122 10.30 -4.39 2.76
N GLU A 123 11.03 -3.40 2.23
CA GLU A 123 12.48 -3.42 2.40
C GLU A 123 12.69 -3.50 3.90
N GLU A 124 13.19 -4.64 4.35
CA GLU A 124 13.63 -4.81 5.72
C GLU A 124 14.54 -3.63 6.02
N ASP A 125 14.11 -2.85 7.02
CA ASP A 125 14.91 -1.82 7.66
C ASP A 125 16.33 -2.36 7.80
N GLY A 126 17.25 -1.76 7.03
CA GLY A 126 18.62 -2.20 6.88
C GLY A 126 19.19 -2.63 8.22
N GLU A 127 19.47 -3.93 8.28
CA GLU A 127 20.12 -4.64 9.35
C GLU A 127 21.34 -3.85 9.87
N SER A 128 21.13 -3.04 10.91
CA SER A 128 22.20 -2.56 11.77
C SER A 128 22.68 -3.75 12.59
N ARG A 129 23.47 -4.64 11.97
CA ARG A 129 24.34 -5.56 12.69
C ARG A 129 25.53 -4.76 13.20
N PRO A 130 25.66 -4.45 14.50
CA PRO A 130 26.97 -4.13 15.04
C PRO A 130 27.80 -5.40 14.96
N GLN A 131 28.80 -5.37 14.08
CA GLN A 131 29.77 -6.42 13.90
C GLN A 131 30.57 -6.56 15.21
N ALA A 132 30.21 -7.57 16.02
CA ALA A 132 31.01 -7.97 17.17
C ALA A 132 32.23 -8.75 16.67
N SER A 133 33.33 -8.05 16.38
CA SER A 133 34.64 -8.67 16.21
C SER A 133 35.37 -8.67 17.55
N GLN A 134 35.36 -9.83 18.23
CA GLN A 134 36.33 -10.17 19.27
C GLN A 134 37.62 -10.69 18.63
N LEU A 135 38.75 -10.38 19.30
CA LEU A 135 40.01 -11.14 19.52
C LEU A 135 41.20 -10.14 19.46
N ALA A 136 41.79 -9.63 20.55
CA ALA A 136 42.49 -10.22 21.71
C ALA A 136 44.03 -10.18 21.56
N GLN A 137 44.69 -9.39 22.44
CA GLN A 137 46.06 -9.49 23.03
C GLN A 137 46.57 -8.06 23.34
N GLY A 138 47.04 -7.66 24.53
CA GLY A 138 47.23 -8.27 25.83
C GLY A 138 47.86 -7.23 26.78
N ASP A 139 47.73 -7.51 28.09
CA ASP A 139 48.55 -7.04 29.23
C ASP A 139 48.29 -5.66 29.88
N GLY A 140 48.25 -5.65 31.22
CA GLY A 140 48.39 -4.44 32.06
C GLY A 140 47.22 -4.04 32.98
N SER A 141 47.22 -4.55 34.22
CA SER A 141 46.96 -3.86 35.51
C SER A 141 45.78 -2.86 35.70
N PHE A 142 44.90 -3.23 36.65
CA PHE A 142 44.09 -2.43 37.61
C PHE A 142 43.84 -0.92 37.37
N GLY A 143 42.55 -0.53 37.34
CA GLY A 143 42.12 0.87 37.51
C GLY A 143 40.61 1.05 37.48
N ALA A 144 40.07 1.80 38.44
CA ALA A 144 38.66 1.96 38.75
C ALA A 144 37.84 2.87 37.79
N SER A 145 36.51 2.79 37.94
CA SER A 145 35.48 3.76 37.52
C SER A 145 35.10 3.82 36.02
N ARG A 146 34.06 3.06 35.65
CA ARG A 146 33.30 3.28 34.41
C ARG A 146 32.35 4.47 34.56
N ARG A 147 32.68 5.59 33.93
CA ARG A 147 31.72 6.59 33.45
C ARG A 147 31.70 6.52 31.93
N PRO A 148 30.54 6.42 31.25
CA PRO A 148 30.50 6.69 29.83
C PRO A 148 30.49 8.21 29.59
N SER A 149 31.53 8.69 28.91
CA SER A 149 31.60 10.01 28.31
C SER A 149 30.77 10.01 27.02
N PHE A 150 29.70 10.81 26.98
CA PHE A 150 29.06 11.21 25.74
C PHE A 150 29.85 12.38 25.16
N SER A 151 30.54 12.17 24.03
CA SER A 151 31.09 13.24 23.20
C SER A 151 30.24 13.35 21.93
N GLU A 152 29.39 14.39 21.94
CA GLU A 152 29.26 15.40 20.89
C GLU A 152 28.96 14.95 19.45
N GLY A 153 27.70 15.12 19.07
CA GLY A 153 27.22 15.11 17.69
C GLY A 153 25.73 15.43 17.62
N SER A 154 25.40 16.61 17.10
CA SER A 154 24.05 17.19 16.87
C SER A 154 23.33 17.76 18.09
N SER A 155 23.43 19.08 18.22
CA SER A 155 22.48 19.92 18.95
C SER A 155 21.10 19.80 18.32
N VAL A 156 20.28 18.88 18.80
CA VAL A 156 18.83 18.88 18.52
C VAL A 156 18.20 19.91 19.45
N GLU A 157 17.87 21.07 18.91
CA GLU A 157 17.24 22.17 19.62
C GLU A 157 15.78 21.80 19.93
N ILE A 158 15.48 21.51 21.20
CA ILE A 158 14.14 21.14 21.66
C ILE A 158 13.27 22.40 21.71
N PRO A 159 12.15 22.47 20.96
CA PRO A 159 11.24 23.60 20.99
C PRO A 159 10.63 23.83 22.39
N GLU A 160 10.41 25.10 22.75
CA GLU A 160 10.02 25.53 24.10
C GLU A 160 8.78 24.83 24.68
N PHE A 161 7.85 24.39 23.82
CA PHE A 161 6.62 23.73 24.25
C PHE A 161 6.85 22.38 24.94
N LEU A 162 7.97 21.68 24.67
CA LEU A 162 8.29 20.38 25.27
C LEU A 162 8.94 20.48 26.66
N ARG A 163 9.47 21.65 27.04
CA ARG A 163 10.13 21.82 28.34
C ARG A 163 9.15 21.90 29.52
N LYS A 164 7.86 22.15 29.26
CA LYS A 164 6.92 22.59 30.32
C LYS A 164 5.73 21.67 30.60
N LYS A 165 5.83 20.37 30.37
CA LYS A 165 4.77 19.42 30.79
C LYS A 165 5.32 18.13 31.39
N GLY A 166 5.91 18.24 32.57
CA GLY A 166 6.52 17.11 33.25
C GLY A 166 6.49 17.18 34.78
N ARG A 167 5.40 17.67 35.40
CA ARG A 167 5.08 17.39 36.81
C ARG A 167 3.56 17.36 37.01
N SER A 168 2.95 16.23 36.67
CA SER A 168 1.65 15.85 37.25
C SER A 168 1.86 15.56 38.73
N ARG A 169 1.29 16.39 39.61
CA ARG A 169 1.10 16.07 41.03
C ARG A 169 -0.38 15.77 41.22
N TYR A 170 -0.73 14.50 41.37
CA TYR A 170 -2.00 14.11 41.98
C TYR A 170 -1.87 14.24 43.50
N PRO A 171 -2.81 14.89 44.21
CA PRO A 171 -2.95 14.65 45.64
C PRO A 171 -3.79 13.38 45.86
N ARG A 172 -3.37 12.56 46.82
CA ARG A 172 -4.23 11.54 47.44
C ARG A 172 -4.80 12.13 48.74
N ALA A 173 -6.02 11.66 49.03
CA ALA A 173 -6.83 11.83 50.24
C ALA A 173 -7.53 13.20 50.37
#